data_AF-A0A3D0ZRM4-F1
#
_entry.id   AF-A0A3D0ZRM4-F1
#
_cell.length_a   1.000
_cell.length_b   1.000
_cell.length_c   1.000
_cell.angle_alpha   90.00
_cell.angle_beta   90.00
_cell.angle_gamma   90.00
#
_symmetry.space_group_name_H-M   'P 1'
#
loop_
_entity.id
_entity.type
_entity.pdbx_description
1 polymer ?
#
loop_
_entity_poly.entity_id
_entity_poly.type
_entity_poly.pdbx_seq_one_letter_code
_entity_poly.pdbx_strand_id
1 'polypeptide(L)' 'MKVGDLVRWNEKVCVVTEIYESKCWRTNQHGAKINWASIETEPFVRILVGDGDVRGVPQADIEVISESRG' A
#
# COMPACT_ATOMS: atom_id res chain seq x y z
N MET A 1 -9.28 -3.25 -6.05
CA MET A 1 -9.24 -2.66 -4.70
C MET A 1 -9.88 -1.29 -4.75
N LYS A 2 -10.63 -0.90 -3.72
CA LYS A 2 -11.29 0.39 -3.56
C LYS A 2 -11.27 0.82 -2.08
N VAL A 3 -11.59 2.09 -1.82
CA VAL A 3 -11.82 2.58 -0.45
C VAL A 3 -12.93 1.75 0.22
N GLY A 4 -12.69 1.35 1.47
CA GLY A 4 -13.55 0.49 2.26
C GLY A 4 -13.26 -1.01 2.11
N ASP A 5 -12.42 -1.44 1.17
CA ASP A 5 -12.03 -2.85 1.08
C ASP A 5 -11.21 -3.27 2.31
N LEU A 6 -11.47 -4.50 2.78
CA LEU A 6 -10.61 -5.19 3.73
C LEU A 6 -9.43 -5.81 2.99
N VAL A 7 -8.23 -5.59 3.49
CA VAL A 7 -6.98 -6.07 2.90
C VAL A 7 -6.10 -6.74 3.94
N ARG A 8 -5.24 -7.66 3.50
CA ARG A 8 -4.21 -8.26 4.35
C ARG A 8 -2.87 -7.56 4.11
N TRP A 9 -2.26 -7.05 5.18
CA TRP A 9 -0.93 -6.46 5.17
C TRP A 9 -0.16 -6.88 6.43
N ASN A 10 1.01 -7.51 6.26
CA ASN A 10 1.84 -8.04 7.37
C ASN A 10 1.02 -8.87 8.38
N GLU A 11 0.26 -9.85 7.89
CA GLU A 11 -0.62 -10.73 8.68
C GLU A 11 -1.79 -10.04 9.41
N LYS A 12 -1.92 -8.71 9.30
CA LYS A 12 -3.02 -7.93 9.87
C LYS A 12 -4.11 -7.66 8.83
N VAL A 13 -5.35 -7.66 9.30
CA VAL A 13 -6.50 -7.17 8.55
C VAL A 13 -6.57 -5.66 8.69
N CYS A 14 -6.58 -4.96 7.57
CA CYS A 14 -6.61 -3.50 7.51
C CYS A 14 -7.75 -3.04 6.59
N VAL A 15 -8.13 -1.77 6.70
CA VAL A 15 -9.15 -1.15 5.82
C VAL A 15 -8.50 -0.11 4.92
N VAL A 16 -8.81 -0.12 3.63
CA VAL A 16 -8.39 0.94 2.71
C VAL A 16 -9.18 2.21 2.97
N THR A 17 -8.49 3.32 3.24
CA THR A 17 -9.12 4.64 3.48
C THR A 17 -8.93 5.62 2.33
N GLU A 18 -7.89 5.46 1.51
CA GLU A 18 -7.56 6.35 0.39
C GLU A 18 -6.75 5.58 -0.66
N ILE A 19 -6.83 6.02 -1.92
CA ILE A 19 -6.01 5.54 -3.05
C ILE A 19 -5.35 6.76 -3.68
N TYR A 20 -4.04 6.69 -3.94
CA TYR A 20 -3.24 7.79 -4.47
C TYR A 20 -2.03 7.28 -5.25
N GLU A 21 -1.41 8.13 -6.06
CA GLU A 21 -0.18 7.81 -6.79
C GLU A 21 1.05 8.24 -5.97
N SER A 22 2.07 7.37 -5.87
CA SER A 22 3.33 7.70 -5.20
C SER A 22 4.49 6.93 -5.80
N LYS A 23 5.71 7.47 -5.63
CA LYS A 23 6.94 6.76 -5.99
C LYS A 23 7.29 5.75 -4.90
N CYS A 24 7.75 4.56 -5.29
CA CYS A 24 8.24 3.55 -4.37
C CYS A 24 9.68 3.19 -4.66
N TRP A 25 10.43 3.01 -3.57
CA TRP A 25 11.78 2.52 -3.65
C TRP A 25 11.80 0.99 -3.69
N ARG A 26 12.03 0.41 -4.87
CA ARG A 26 12.01 -1.05 -5.09
C ARG A 26 13.39 -1.72 -5.05
N THR A 27 14.45 -1.02 -4.68
CA THR A 27 15.83 -1.55 -4.69
C THR A 27 16.44 -1.71 -3.29
N ASN A 28 17.30 -2.70 -3.10
CA ASN A 28 18.01 -2.92 -1.83
C ASN A 28 19.35 -2.19 -1.74
N GLN A 29 19.66 -1.32 -2.71
CA GLN A 29 20.91 -0.56 -2.72
C GLN A 29 20.81 0.67 -1.80
N HIS A 30 21.54 0.65 -0.70
CA HIS A 30 21.64 1.79 0.23
C HIS A 30 22.75 2.76 -0.21
N GLY A 31 22.53 4.07 -0.01
CA GLY A 31 23.56 5.10 -0.20
C GLY A 31 23.84 5.50 -1.66
N ALA A 32 23.17 4.88 -2.64
CA ALA A 32 23.23 5.33 -4.02
C ALA A 32 22.46 6.65 -4.19
N LYS A 33 23.08 7.64 -4.87
CA LYS A 33 22.36 8.84 -5.33
C LYS A 33 21.37 8.42 -6.40
N ILE A 34 20.13 8.18 -6.01
CA ILE A 34 19.08 7.87 -6.96
C ILE A 34 18.38 9.13 -7.43
N ASN A 35 18.20 9.16 -8.74
CA ASN A 35 17.40 10.17 -9.39
C ASN A 35 15.91 9.87 -9.15
N TRP A 36 15.34 10.44 -8.09
CA TRP A 36 13.91 10.32 -7.82
C TRP A 36 13.04 10.81 -8.98
N ALA A 37 13.53 11.71 -9.83
CA ALA A 37 12.78 12.19 -10.99
C ALA A 37 12.56 11.10 -12.03
N SER A 38 13.45 10.11 -12.14
CA SER A 38 13.33 9.00 -13.12
C SER A 38 12.55 7.79 -12.61
N ILE A 39 12.04 7.83 -11.37
CA ILE A 39 11.16 6.78 -10.84
C ILE A 39 9.72 7.14 -11.20
N GLU A 40 9.04 6.25 -11.91
CA GLU A 40 7.60 6.37 -12.20
C GLU A 40 6.77 6.22 -10.92
N THR A 41 5.62 6.88 -10.86
CA THR A 41 4.67 6.64 -9.78
C THR A 41 3.97 5.30 -9.99
N GLU A 42 3.51 4.71 -8.89
CA GLU A 42 2.62 3.57 -8.91
C GLU A 42 1.45 3.78 -7.95
N PRO A 43 0.36 3.00 -8.09
CA PRO A 43 -0.78 3.08 -7.19
C PRO A 43 -0.40 2.67 -5.77
N PHE A 44 -0.70 3.54 -4.82
CA PHE A 44 -0.62 3.33 -3.39
C PHE A 44 -2.00 3.35 -2.78
N VAL A 45 -2.13 2.68 -1.64
CA VAL A 45 -3.28 2.82 -0.77
C VAL A 45 -2.87 3.25 0.62
N ARG A 46 -3.73 4.04 1.24
CA ARG A 46 -3.66 4.33 2.67
C ARG A 46 -4.51 3.31 3.40
N ILE A 47 -3.92 2.59 4.33
CA ILE A 47 -4.59 1.58 5.15
C ILE A 47 -4.68 2.04 6.60
N LEU A 48 -5.83 1.84 7.22
CA LEU A 48 -6.01 1.93 8.66
C LEU A 48 -5.59 0.60 9.28
N VAL A 49 -4.51 0.64 10.04
CA VAL A 49 -4.03 -0.43 10.91
C VAL A 49 -4.67 -0.20 12.30
N GLY A 50 -4.86 -1.25 13.10
CA GLY A 50 -5.48 -1.15 14.43
C GLY A 50 -4.92 0.01 15.29
N ASP A 51 -5.72 0.45 16.27
CA ASP A 51 -5.41 1.57 17.17
C ASP A 51 -5.24 2.94 16.48
N GLY A 52 -5.78 3.10 15.27
CA GLY A 52 -5.78 4.38 14.56
C GLY A 52 -4.49 4.68 13.78
N ASP A 53 -3.54 3.73 13.71
CA ASP A 53 -2.33 3.89 12.90
C ASP A 53 -2.66 3.82 11.41
N VAL A 54 -2.00 4.65 10.61
CA VAL A 54 -2.29 4.78 9.19
C VAL A 54 -1.01 4.65 8.38
N ARG A 55 -1.01 3.76 7.38
CA ARG A 55 0.17 3.44 6.57
C ARG A 55 -0.12 3.60 5.09
N GLY A 56 0.86 4.15 4.37
CA GLY A 56 0.87 4.15 2.90
C GLY A 56 1.63 2.93 2.39
N VAL A 57 1.00 2.12 1.56
CA VAL A 57 1.60 0.89 1.01
C VAL A 57 1.34 0.80 -0.49
N PRO A 58 2.28 0.29 -1.30
CA PRO A 58 2.02 0.01 -2.70
C PRO A 58 0.85 -0.96 -2.82
N GLN A 59 -0.09 -0.67 -3.72
CA GLN A 59 -1.27 -1.52 -3.93
C GLN A 59 -0.87 -2.94 -4.35
N ALA A 60 0.27 -3.10 -5.05
CA ALA A 60 0.80 -4.38 -5.48
C ALA A 60 1.30 -5.27 -4.32
N ASP A 61 1.52 -4.72 -3.13
CA ASP A 61 2.15 -5.41 -2.00
C ASP A 61 1.10 -5.92 -0.97
N ILE A 62 -0.19 -5.83 -1.30
CA ILE A 62 -1.30 -6.21 -0.43
C ILE A 62 -2.40 -6.95 -1.19
N GLU A 63 -3.16 -7.76 -0.48
CA GLU A 63 -4.21 -8.59 -1.05
C GLU A 63 -5.58 -8.20 -0.49
N VAL A 64 -6.59 -8.11 -1.37
CA VAL A 64 -7.99 -7.91 -0.95
C VAL A 64 -8.52 -9.19 -0.32
N ILE A 65 -9.13 -9.08 0.85
CA ILE A 65 -9.86 -10.17 1.47
C ILE A 65 -11.25 -10.22 0.82
N SER A 66 -11.47 -11.16 -0.10
CA SER A 66 -12.82 -11.35 -0.65
C SER A 66 -13.72 -11.98 0.40
N GLU A 67 -14.75 -11.25 0.85
CA GLU A 67 -15.87 -11.90 1.54
C GLU A 67 -16.73 -12.59 0.48
N SER A 68 -16.57 -13.90 0.32
CA SER A 68 -17.61 -14.73 -0.29
C SER A 68 -18.79 -14.76 0.68
N ARG A 69 -19.74 -13.83 0.55
CA ARG A 69 -21.03 -13.95 1.24
C ARG A 69 -21.85 -15.00 0.47
N GLY A 70 -21.67 -16.26 0.86
CA GLY A 70 -22.55 -17.37 0.48
C GLY A 70 -23.88 -17.31 1.20
#